data_AF-A0A932FKZ7-F1
#
_entry.id   AF-A0A932FKZ7-F1
#
_cell.length_a   1.000
_cell.length_b   1.000
_cell.length_c   1.000
_cell.angle_alpha   90.00
_cell.angle_beta   90.00
_cell.angle_gamma   90.00
#
_symmetry.space_group_name_H-M   'P 1'
#
loop_
_entity.id
_entity.type
_entity.pdbx_description
1 polymer ?
#
loop_
_entity_poly.entity_id
_entity_poly.type
_entity_poly.pdbx_seq_one_letter_code
_entity_poly.pdbx_strand_id
1 'polypeptide(L)'
;MKKTNLAQLKWSHWKSPKGKYAQSYKDISAALGDVRGGWPKKGHPFNLEIEKIPPGKASCPFHSHTAQWELFLIVSGTATVRAGKQRHRVKAGDVFMHPPGEAHQIINTGRRDLVFYLIADNPPHDSFHYPDSKKWGTPRPRRFFRISEVDYFDGEE
;
A
#
# COMPACT_ATOMS: atom_id res chain seq x y z
N MET A 1 -17.99 -14.74 -17.29
CA MET A 1 -16.89 -14.63 -16.32
C MET A 1 -15.93 -13.55 -16.78
N LYS A 2 -15.60 -12.56 -15.94
CA LYS A 2 -14.50 -11.61 -16.25
C LYS A 2 -13.17 -12.31 -16.02
N LYS A 3 -12.27 -12.23 -17.01
CA LYS A 3 -10.94 -12.84 -16.97
C LYS A 3 -9.95 -11.87 -17.61
N THR A 4 -8.75 -11.82 -17.08
CA THR A 4 -7.61 -11.12 -17.69
C THR A 4 -6.37 -12.00 -17.59
N ASN A 5 -5.36 -11.72 -18.41
CA ASN A 5 -4.04 -12.32 -18.31
C ASN A 5 -3.02 -11.22 -17.97
N LEU A 6 -2.13 -11.45 -17.01
CA LEU A 6 -1.14 -10.46 -16.59
C LEU A 6 -0.26 -9.95 -17.73
N ALA A 7 0.01 -10.78 -18.75
CA ALA A 7 0.79 -10.39 -19.92
C ALA A 7 0.11 -9.30 -20.77
N GLN A 8 -1.23 -9.21 -20.71
CA GLN A 8 -2.01 -8.20 -21.44
C GLN A 8 -2.08 -6.86 -20.70
N LEU A 9 -1.86 -6.86 -19.39
CA LEU A 9 -1.89 -5.64 -18.59
C LEU A 9 -0.61 -4.84 -18.78
N LYS A 10 -0.76 -3.52 -18.96
CA LYS A 10 0.36 -2.59 -19.02
C LYS A 10 0.84 -2.22 -17.62
N TRP A 11 2.14 -2.10 -17.45
CA TRP A 11 2.72 -1.55 -16.23
C TRP A 11 2.41 -0.05 -16.14
N SER A 12 1.73 0.34 -15.09
CA SER A 12 1.63 1.74 -14.65
C SER A 12 2.88 2.08 -13.85
N HIS A 13 3.36 3.32 -13.99
CA HIS A 13 4.60 3.75 -13.34
C HIS A 13 4.32 4.97 -12.48
N TRP A 14 4.84 4.96 -11.26
CA TRP A 14 4.75 6.08 -10.35
C TRP A 14 6.11 6.32 -9.68
N LYS A 15 6.44 7.60 -9.49
CA LYS A 15 7.60 8.03 -8.70
C LYS A 15 7.27 9.28 -7.92
N SER A 16 7.81 9.38 -6.71
CA SER A 16 7.79 10.62 -5.94
C SER A 16 8.61 11.72 -6.64
N PRO A 17 8.35 13.02 -6.39
CA PRO A 17 9.07 14.12 -7.05
C PRO A 17 10.59 14.06 -6.89
N LYS A 18 11.07 13.64 -5.72
CA LYS A 18 12.51 13.46 -5.43
C LYS A 18 13.04 12.06 -5.77
N GLY A 19 12.20 11.17 -6.32
CA GLY A 19 12.59 9.81 -6.69
C GLY A 19 12.96 8.88 -5.54
N LYS A 20 12.69 9.26 -4.28
CA LYS A 20 12.92 8.39 -3.10
C LYS A 20 12.02 7.15 -3.15
N TYR A 21 10.75 7.37 -3.47
CA TYR A 21 9.76 6.32 -3.68
C TYR A 21 9.51 6.14 -5.17
N ALA A 22 9.40 4.89 -5.61
CA ALA A 22 9.09 4.53 -6.98
C ALA A 22 8.54 3.10 -7.02
N GLN A 23 7.50 2.89 -7.82
CA GLN A 23 6.97 1.57 -8.12
C GLN A 23 6.42 1.53 -9.55
N SER A 24 6.36 0.32 -10.08
CA SER A 24 5.47 0.00 -11.19
C SER A 24 4.44 -1.00 -10.71
N TYR A 25 3.22 -0.93 -11.20
CA TYR A 25 2.16 -1.84 -10.77
C TYR A 25 1.22 -2.19 -11.92
N LYS A 26 0.52 -3.31 -11.79
CA LYS A 26 -0.64 -3.67 -12.60
C LYS A 26 -1.81 -3.89 -11.66
N ASP A 27 -2.86 -3.13 -11.87
CA ASP A 27 -4.10 -3.21 -11.10
C ASP A 27 -4.97 -4.35 -11.65
N ILE A 28 -4.91 -5.50 -11.00
CA ILE A 28 -5.60 -6.72 -11.44
C ILE A 28 -7.08 -6.63 -11.08
N SER A 29 -7.41 -6.08 -9.90
CA SER A 29 -8.79 -5.85 -9.49
C SER A 29 -9.52 -4.93 -10.47
N ALA A 30 -8.94 -3.80 -10.87
CA ALA A 30 -9.52 -2.92 -11.87
C ALA A 30 -9.67 -3.61 -13.23
N ALA A 31 -8.70 -4.41 -13.66
CA ALA A 31 -8.81 -5.20 -14.90
C ALA A 31 -9.92 -6.26 -14.84
N LEU A 32 -10.28 -6.72 -13.64
CA LEU A 32 -11.43 -7.60 -13.39
C LEU A 32 -12.72 -6.81 -13.11
N GLY A 33 -12.68 -5.48 -13.25
CA GLY A 33 -13.82 -4.59 -13.17
C GLY A 33 -14.21 -4.14 -11.77
N ASP A 34 -13.24 -4.10 -10.85
CA ASP A 34 -13.40 -3.39 -9.58
C ASP A 34 -13.75 -1.91 -9.82
N VAL A 35 -14.55 -1.35 -8.91
CA VAL A 35 -14.84 0.08 -8.82
C VAL A 35 -14.18 0.57 -7.54
N ARG A 36 -13.00 1.18 -7.68
CA ARG A 36 -12.17 1.58 -6.54
C ARG A 36 -12.94 2.43 -5.53
N GLY A 37 -13.18 1.88 -4.34
CA GLY A 37 -13.94 2.56 -3.28
C GLY A 37 -15.44 2.47 -3.35
N GLY A 38 -15.98 1.65 -4.25
CA GLY A 38 -17.41 1.39 -4.29
C GLY A 38 -17.87 0.48 -3.17
N TRP A 39 -16.98 -0.29 -2.55
CA TRP A 39 -17.34 -1.32 -1.57
C TRP A 39 -17.97 -0.65 -0.33
N PRO A 40 -19.08 -1.17 0.22
CA PRO A 40 -19.71 -2.47 -0.07
C PRO A 40 -20.79 -2.47 -1.16
N LYS A 41 -21.10 -1.30 -1.75
CA LYS A 41 -22.23 -1.17 -2.69
C LYS A 41 -21.85 -1.53 -4.13
N LYS A 42 -20.60 -1.32 -4.53
CA LYS A 42 -20.05 -1.54 -5.89
C LYS A 42 -18.58 -1.97 -5.80
N GLY A 43 -18.05 -2.69 -6.78
CA GLY A 43 -16.64 -3.13 -6.73
C GLY A 43 -16.41 -4.31 -5.79
N HIS A 44 -15.15 -4.65 -5.59
CA HIS A 44 -14.71 -5.86 -4.91
C HIS A 44 -14.42 -5.60 -3.42
N PRO A 45 -14.58 -6.62 -2.56
CA PRO A 45 -14.20 -6.54 -1.14
C PRO A 45 -12.69 -6.60 -0.91
N PHE A 46 -11.88 -6.57 -1.96
CA PHE A 46 -10.42 -6.51 -1.87
C PHE A 46 -9.81 -5.94 -3.15
N ASN A 47 -8.59 -5.42 -3.03
CA ASN A 47 -7.71 -5.08 -4.12
C ASN A 47 -6.67 -6.18 -4.33
N LEU A 48 -6.30 -6.44 -5.58
CA LEU A 48 -5.16 -7.27 -5.95
C LEU A 48 -4.32 -6.52 -6.98
N GLU A 49 -3.05 -6.31 -6.64
CA GLU A 49 -2.06 -5.73 -7.53
C GLU A 49 -0.83 -6.62 -7.61
N ILE A 50 -0.16 -6.61 -8.76
CA ILE A 50 1.24 -7.04 -8.83
C ILE A 50 2.10 -5.79 -8.94
N GLU A 51 3.05 -5.67 -8.03
CA GLU A 51 3.94 -4.53 -7.91
C GLU A 51 5.38 -4.89 -8.22
N LYS A 52 6.13 -3.87 -8.65
CA LYS A 52 7.55 -3.92 -8.95
C LYS A 52 8.27 -2.71 -8.38
N ILE A 53 9.26 -2.92 -7.51
CA ILE A 53 10.05 -1.85 -6.89
C ILE A 53 11.50 -1.93 -7.40
N PRO A 54 12.07 -0.86 -7.99
CA PRO A 54 13.48 -0.84 -8.42
C PRO A 54 14.47 -0.92 -7.24
N PRO A 55 15.73 -1.35 -7.47
CA PRO A 55 16.78 -1.36 -6.46
C PRO A 55 16.93 -0.03 -5.72
N GLY A 56 17.04 -0.09 -4.39
CA GLY A 56 17.21 1.08 -3.52
C GLY A 56 15.97 1.94 -3.31
N LYS A 57 14.79 1.48 -3.78
CA LYS A 57 13.52 2.21 -3.65
C LYS A 57 12.54 1.51 -2.71
N ALA A 58 11.52 2.25 -2.30
CA ALA A 58 10.31 1.75 -1.65
C ALA A 58 9.08 2.22 -2.43
N SER A 59 7.98 1.48 -2.34
CA SER A 59 6.69 1.81 -2.97
C SER A 59 6.07 3.06 -2.35
N CYS A 60 6.06 3.14 -1.02
CA CYS A 60 5.42 4.21 -0.27
C CYS A 60 6.23 4.60 0.97
N PRO A 61 5.90 5.72 1.64
CA PRO A 61 6.44 6.04 2.96
C PRO A 61 6.01 5.01 4.01
N PHE A 62 6.76 4.91 5.12
CA PHE A 62 6.40 4.07 6.26
C PHE A 62 5.06 4.50 6.86
N HIS A 63 4.10 3.57 6.91
CA HIS A 63 2.71 3.87 7.24
C HIS A 63 1.95 2.69 7.83
N SER A 64 0.88 2.97 8.57
CA SER A 64 -0.12 2.01 9.02
C SER A 64 -1.50 2.42 8.55
N HIS A 65 -2.39 1.44 8.41
CA HIS A 65 -3.81 1.64 8.19
C HIS A 65 -4.58 1.57 9.50
N THR A 66 -5.71 2.25 9.61
CA THR A 66 -6.58 2.14 10.80
C THR A 66 -7.53 0.96 10.73
N ALA A 67 -7.85 0.49 9.52
CA ALA A 67 -8.82 -0.59 9.32
C ALA A 67 -8.37 -1.63 8.29
N GLN A 68 -7.52 -1.27 7.33
CA GLN A 68 -7.14 -2.16 6.23
C GLN A 68 -6.06 -3.18 6.65
N TRP A 69 -6.23 -4.42 6.21
CA TRP A 69 -5.21 -5.46 6.21
C TRP A 69 -4.50 -5.48 4.86
N GLU A 70 -3.18 -5.72 4.87
CA GLU A 70 -2.39 -5.87 3.66
C GLU A 70 -1.55 -7.15 3.70
N LEU A 71 -1.73 -8.02 2.71
CA LEU A 71 -0.96 -9.25 2.52
C LEU A 71 -0.03 -9.13 1.32
N PHE A 72 1.20 -9.61 1.50
CA PHE A 72 2.27 -9.57 0.52
C PHE A 72 2.76 -10.98 0.20
N LEU A 73 2.90 -11.30 -1.09
CA LEU A 73 3.54 -12.54 -1.57
C LEU A 73 4.69 -12.18 -2.51
N ILE A 74 5.93 -12.45 -2.08
CA ILE A 74 7.12 -12.13 -2.89
C ILE A 74 7.29 -13.14 -4.01
N VAL A 75 7.31 -12.66 -5.25
CA VAL A 75 7.45 -13.48 -6.46
C VAL A 75 8.92 -13.58 -6.89
N SER A 76 9.65 -12.47 -6.86
CA SER A 76 11.07 -12.45 -7.23
C SER A 76 11.82 -11.28 -6.60
N GLY A 77 13.14 -11.40 -6.50
CA GLY A 77 14.00 -10.41 -5.86
C GLY A 77 14.15 -10.62 -4.35
N THR A 78 14.74 -9.62 -3.69
CA THR A 78 14.95 -9.60 -2.24
C THR A 78 14.69 -8.20 -1.71
N ALA A 79 14.16 -8.11 -0.49
CA ALA A 79 13.81 -6.85 0.13
C ALA A 79 14.08 -6.86 1.63
N THR A 80 13.99 -5.68 2.22
CA THR A 80 13.86 -5.52 3.66
C THR A 80 12.48 -4.92 3.95
N VAL A 81 11.67 -5.62 4.73
CA VAL A 81 10.41 -5.12 5.27
C VAL A 81 10.70 -4.50 6.63
N ARG A 82 10.38 -3.22 6.81
CA ARG A 82 10.33 -2.58 8.13
C ARG A 82 8.91 -2.77 8.65
N ALA A 83 8.73 -3.41 9.80
CA ALA A 83 7.44 -3.65 10.46
C ALA A 83 7.54 -3.20 11.91
N GLY A 84 6.83 -2.13 12.28
CA GLY A 84 7.01 -1.44 13.55
C GLY A 84 8.47 -1.04 13.79
N LYS A 85 9.08 -1.63 14.83
CA LYS A 85 10.49 -1.44 15.19
C LYS A 85 11.42 -2.47 14.54
N GLN A 86 10.88 -3.52 13.94
CA GLN A 86 11.64 -4.65 13.41
C GLN A 86 11.95 -4.49 11.92
N ARG A 87 12.97 -5.21 11.46
CA ARG A 87 13.35 -5.31 10.06
C ARG A 87 13.53 -6.78 9.69
N HIS A 88 12.84 -7.20 8.63
CA HIS A 88 12.83 -8.57 8.15
C HIS A 88 13.39 -8.60 6.74
N ARG A 89 14.35 -9.48 6.47
CA ARG A 89 14.76 -9.79 5.11
C ARG A 89 13.75 -10.74 4.49
N VAL A 90 13.30 -10.44 3.29
CA VAL A 90 12.38 -11.28 2.53
C VAL A 90 12.91 -11.57 1.14
N LYS A 91 12.52 -12.70 0.58
CA LYS A 91 12.90 -13.21 -0.74
C LYS A 91 11.70 -13.90 -1.40
N ALA A 92 11.88 -14.31 -2.66
CA ALA A 92 10.88 -15.08 -3.39
C ALA A 92 10.34 -16.26 -2.58
N GLY A 93 9.01 -16.41 -2.54
CA GLY A 93 8.30 -17.43 -1.77
C GLY A 93 7.88 -17.00 -0.36
N ASP A 94 8.45 -15.93 0.19
CA ASP A 94 8.02 -15.41 1.50
C ASP A 94 6.64 -14.74 1.38
N VAL A 95 5.81 -14.97 2.39
CA VAL A 95 4.46 -14.41 2.53
C VAL A 95 4.33 -13.80 3.91
N PHE A 96 3.78 -12.59 3.98
CA PHE A 96 3.55 -11.89 5.24
C PHE A 96 2.36 -10.96 5.11
N MET A 97 1.83 -10.53 6.26
CA MET A 97 0.66 -9.68 6.33
C MET A 97 0.84 -8.65 7.44
N HIS A 98 0.28 -7.46 7.23
CA HIS A 98 0.26 -6.38 8.20
C HIS A 98 -1.18 -6.11 8.64
N PRO A 99 -1.48 -6.22 9.95
CA PRO A 99 -2.77 -5.84 10.50
C PRO A 99 -2.92 -4.32 10.59
N PRO A 100 -4.16 -3.83 10.79
CA PRO A 100 -4.41 -2.44 11.17
C PRO A 100 -3.58 -2.01 12.38
N GLY A 101 -3.06 -0.79 12.35
CA GLY A 101 -2.21 -0.21 13.38
C GLY A 101 -0.73 -0.58 13.28
N GLU A 102 -0.36 -1.60 12.51
CA GLU A 102 1.06 -1.95 12.31
C GLU A 102 1.67 -1.14 11.18
N ALA A 103 2.56 -0.21 11.53
CA ALA A 103 3.26 0.58 10.54
C ALA A 103 4.30 -0.27 9.81
N HIS A 104 4.29 -0.23 8.48
CA HIS A 104 5.16 -1.04 7.66
C HIS A 104 5.64 -0.32 6.39
N GLN A 105 6.70 -0.88 5.79
CA GLN A 105 7.28 -0.42 4.53
C GLN A 105 8.15 -1.53 3.92
N ILE A 106 7.94 -1.80 2.63
CA ILE A 106 8.81 -2.69 1.85
C ILE A 106 9.87 -1.87 1.09
N ILE A 107 11.14 -2.23 1.27
CA ILE A 107 12.28 -1.54 0.67
C ILE A 107 13.08 -2.55 -0.14
N ASN A 108 13.20 -2.34 -1.45
CA ASN A 108 14.07 -3.16 -2.27
C ASN A 108 15.54 -2.83 -1.94
N THR A 109 16.16 -3.70 -1.15
CA THR A 109 17.57 -3.63 -0.76
C THR A 109 18.45 -4.57 -1.59
N GLY A 110 17.85 -5.26 -2.57
CA GLY A 110 18.55 -6.11 -3.52
C GLY A 110 19.13 -5.33 -4.71
N ARG A 111 19.69 -6.09 -5.66
CA ARG A 111 20.34 -5.56 -6.88
C ARG A 111 19.47 -5.65 -8.14
N ARG A 112 18.29 -6.25 -8.05
CA ARG A 112 17.33 -6.43 -9.14
C ARG A 112 15.96 -5.92 -8.70
N ASP A 113 15.06 -5.73 -9.64
CA ASP A 113 13.67 -5.40 -9.33
C ASP A 113 13.07 -6.44 -8.37
N LEU A 114 12.36 -5.95 -7.36
CA LEU A 114 11.55 -6.75 -6.44
C LEU A 114 10.15 -6.84 -7.02
N VAL A 115 9.59 -8.04 -7.17
CA VAL A 115 8.23 -8.26 -7.67
C VAL A 115 7.41 -9.02 -6.62
N PHE A 116 6.20 -8.54 -6.33
CA PHE A 116 5.30 -9.15 -5.35
C PHE A 116 3.83 -8.89 -5.68
N TYR A 117 2.95 -9.71 -5.13
CA TYR A 117 1.52 -9.41 -5.09
C TYR A 117 1.18 -8.68 -3.79
N LEU A 118 0.33 -7.66 -3.90
CA LEU A 118 -0.31 -6.97 -2.79
C LEU A 118 -1.81 -7.27 -2.83
N ILE A 119 -2.32 -7.81 -1.73
CA ILE A 119 -3.75 -8.02 -1.50
C ILE A 119 -4.15 -7.13 -0.32
N ALA A 120 -5.17 -6.29 -0.52
CA ALA A 120 -5.71 -5.43 0.54
C ALA A 120 -7.22 -5.62 0.64
N ASP A 121 -7.77 -5.71 1.84
CA ASP A 121 -9.19 -6.00 2.09
C ASP A 121 -10.14 -4.78 1.92
N ASN A 122 -9.63 -3.63 1.48
CA ASN A 122 -10.39 -2.45 1.08
C ASN A 122 -11.60 -2.12 2.00
N PRO A 123 -11.41 -1.88 3.31
CA PRO A 123 -12.50 -1.53 4.20
C PRO A 123 -13.21 -0.24 3.71
N PRO A 124 -14.52 -0.07 3.95
CA PRO A 124 -15.26 1.11 3.48
C PRO A 124 -14.70 2.43 4.00
N HIS A 125 -14.13 2.40 5.20
CA HIS A 125 -13.50 3.55 5.86
C HIS A 125 -12.10 3.17 6.31
N ASP A 126 -11.15 4.05 6.02
CA ASP A 126 -9.78 3.89 6.48
C ASP A 126 -9.09 5.25 6.60
N SER A 127 -8.03 5.28 7.38
CA SER A 127 -7.11 6.39 7.55
C SER A 127 -5.69 5.85 7.63
N PHE A 128 -4.74 6.63 7.14
CA PHE A 128 -3.34 6.26 7.10
C PHE A 128 -2.58 7.08 8.13
N HIS A 129 -1.79 6.44 8.98
CA HIS A 129 -0.83 7.12 9.84
C HIS A 129 0.58 6.90 9.32
N TYR A 130 1.40 7.96 9.26
CA TYR A 130 2.78 7.92 8.79
C TYR A 130 3.73 8.36 9.92
N PRO A 131 4.24 7.41 10.73
CA PRO A 131 4.97 7.73 11.96
C PRO A 131 6.18 8.65 11.74
N ASP A 132 6.99 8.39 10.70
CA ASP A 132 8.22 9.15 10.44
C ASP A 132 7.97 10.65 10.16
N SER A 133 6.79 10.99 9.65
CA SER A 133 6.42 12.38 9.31
C SER A 133 5.33 12.98 10.20
N LYS A 134 4.86 12.21 11.18
CA LYS A 134 3.76 12.55 12.10
C LYS A 134 2.51 13.05 11.39
N LYS A 135 2.26 12.54 10.18
CA LYS A 135 1.09 12.93 9.37
C LYS A 135 0.09 11.80 9.33
N TRP A 136 -1.16 12.19 9.21
CA TRP A 136 -2.29 11.34 8.93
C TRP A 136 -2.81 11.64 7.53
N GLY A 137 -3.60 10.74 6.98
CA GLY A 137 -4.31 10.99 5.74
C GLY A 137 -5.56 10.16 5.59
N THR A 138 -6.50 10.66 4.81
CA THR A 138 -7.74 9.98 4.47
C THR A 138 -7.77 9.68 2.97
N PRO A 139 -8.41 8.59 2.52
CA PRO A 139 -8.50 8.27 1.11
C PRO A 139 -9.55 9.12 0.37
N ARG A 140 -10.66 9.50 1.03
CA ARG A 140 -11.83 10.17 0.43
C ARG A 140 -12.49 11.13 1.43
N PRO A 141 -12.50 12.47 1.19
CA PRO A 141 -11.64 13.15 0.22
C PRO A 141 -10.17 12.92 0.56
N ARG A 142 -9.29 12.88 -0.45
CA ARG A 142 -7.86 12.71 -0.19
C ARG A 142 -7.29 13.95 0.51
N ARG A 143 -6.90 13.81 1.77
CA ARG A 143 -6.31 14.86 2.61
C ARG A 143 -5.15 14.31 3.42
N PHE A 144 -4.23 15.18 3.79
CA PHE A 144 -3.13 14.88 4.71
C PHE A 144 -3.00 16.00 5.73
N PHE A 145 -2.86 15.65 6.99
CA PHE A 145 -2.85 16.59 8.11
C PHE A 145 -1.95 16.08 9.24
N ARG A 146 -1.68 16.94 10.23
CA ARG A 146 -1.09 16.53 11.51
C ARG A 146 -2.16 16.71 12.58
N ILE A 147 -2.20 15.80 13.54
CA ILE A 147 -3.14 15.90 14.66
C ILE A 147 -2.64 17.02 15.59
N SER A 148 -3.55 17.91 15.94
CA SER A 148 -3.41 18.87 17.03
C SER A 148 -4.51 18.56 18.03
N GLU A 149 -4.17 18.56 19.32
CA GLU A 149 -5.16 18.48 20.38
C GLU A 149 -5.94 19.79 20.43
N VAL A 150 -7.25 19.68 20.58
CA VAL A 150 -8.19 20.79 20.71
C VAL A 150 -9.20 20.42 21.79
N ASP A 151 -9.80 21.42 22.42
CA ASP A 151 -10.93 21.18 23.31
C ASP A 151 -12.10 20.57 22.54
N TYR A 152 -12.96 19.82 23.23
CA TYR A 152 -14.13 19.20 22.61
C TYR A 152 -15.06 20.22 21.92
N PHE A 153 -15.13 21.46 22.41
CA PHE A 153 -15.97 22.51 21.86
C PHE A 153 -15.20 23.55 21.00
N ASP A 154 -13.92 23.33 20.71
CA ASP A 154 -13.11 24.29 19.93
C ASP A 154 -13.72 24.58 18.54
N GLY A 155 -14.20 25.82 18.35
CA GLY A 155 -14.81 26.27 17.09
C GLY A 155 -16.28 25.87 16.90
N GLU A 156 -16.88 25.19 17.88
CA GLU A 156 -18.32 24.87 17.91
C GLU A 156 -19.13 25.94 18.69
N GLU A 157 -18.48 26.64 19.63
CA GLU A 157 -18.98 27.82 20.37
C GLU A 157 -18.00 29.00 20.33
#